data_AF-A0A1I1KMP2-F1
#
_entry.id   AF-A0A1I1KMP2-F1
#
_cell.length_a   1.000
_cell.length_b   1.000
_cell.length_c   1.000
_cell.angle_alpha   90.00
_cell.angle_beta   90.00
_cell.angle_gamma   90.00
#
_symmetry.space_group_name_H-M   'P 1'
#
loop_
_entity.id
_entity.type
_entity.pdbx_description
1 polymer ?
#
loop_
_entity_poly.entity_id
_entity_poly.type
_entity_poly.pdbx_seq_one_letter_code
_entity_poly.pdbx_strand_id
1 'polypeptide(L)'
;MTELRGTGPARVATATTEPDYPPLPKHLFQATQAEADALVAETVDDERFRPLPDLPPASNAVRIIVGCWYVSGTIGLPRGWVRSIMVACRAAGASHPNAKCLRWYRSKVADSPSYFMGMRGVPRELLQQIEQDVEV
;
A
#
# COMPACT_ATOMS: atom_id res chain seq x y z
N MET A 1 -17.96 63.74 53.24
CA MET A 1 -16.51 63.55 52.96
C MET A 1 -16.30 62.04 52.87
N THR A 2 -15.80 61.56 51.72
CA THR A 2 -15.11 60.25 51.53
C THR A 2 -16.02 59.00 51.33
N GLU A 3 -16.37 58.66 50.08
CA GLU A 3 -15.80 57.59 49.18
C GLU A 3 -16.45 56.20 49.38
N LEU A 4 -17.22 55.68 48.41
CA LEU A 4 -16.85 54.88 47.22
C LEU A 4 -16.30 53.47 47.52
N ARG A 5 -17.06 52.45 47.10
CA ARG A 5 -16.67 51.12 46.54
C ARG A 5 -17.99 50.34 46.40
N GLY A 6 -18.55 50.01 45.24
CA GLY A 6 -17.92 49.56 44.01
C GLY A 6 -18.47 48.16 43.70
N THR A 7 -19.78 48.05 43.42
CA THR A 7 -20.41 46.80 42.98
C THR A 7 -20.10 46.61 41.50
N GLY A 8 -19.04 45.87 41.18
CA GLY A 8 -18.70 45.52 39.81
C GLY A 8 -19.81 44.65 39.18
N PRO A 9 -20.10 44.79 37.88
CA PRO A 9 -21.14 44.00 37.23
C PRO A 9 -20.74 42.53 37.16
N ALA A 10 -21.70 41.64 37.44
CA ALA A 10 -21.57 40.21 37.24
C ALA A 10 -21.21 39.93 35.78
N ARG A 11 -20.06 39.28 35.55
CA ARG A 11 -19.69 38.75 34.24
C ARG A 11 -20.71 37.67 33.87
N VAL A 12 -21.54 37.95 32.87
CA VAL A 12 -22.31 36.93 32.17
C VAL A 12 -21.31 36.00 31.49
N ALA A 13 -21.21 34.76 31.97
CA ALA A 13 -20.48 33.71 31.28
C ALA A 13 -21.22 33.42 29.98
N THR A 14 -20.69 33.93 28.87
CA THR A 14 -21.12 33.53 27.53
C THR A 14 -20.76 32.06 27.35
N ALA A 15 -21.78 31.20 27.31
CA ALA A 15 -21.62 29.82 26.88
C ALA A 15 -21.07 29.84 25.45
N THR A 16 -19.82 29.44 25.30
CA THR A 16 -19.21 29.17 23.99
C THR A 16 -19.89 27.92 23.44
N THR A 17 -20.90 28.11 22.59
CA THR A 17 -21.46 27.03 21.77
C THR A 17 -20.33 26.56 20.87
N GLU A 18 -19.78 25.37 21.11
CA GLU A 18 -18.80 24.79 20.21
C GLU A 18 -19.41 24.72 18.81
N PRO A 19 -18.69 25.17 17.76
CA PRO A 19 -19.22 25.09 16.41
C PRO A 19 -19.44 23.63 16.02
N ASP A 20 -20.62 23.32 15.49
CA ASP A 20 -20.94 22.01 14.93
C ASP A 20 -20.15 21.85 13.62
N TYR A 21 -18.95 21.28 13.73
CA TYR A 21 -18.12 20.97 12.58
C TYR A 21 -18.58 19.65 11.95
N PRO A 22 -18.70 19.59 10.61
CA PRO A 22 -18.97 18.33 9.94
C PRO A 22 -17.86 17.32 10.29
N PRO A 23 -18.19 16.04 10.50
CA PRO A 23 -17.20 15.03 10.87
C PRO A 23 -16.11 14.97 9.80
N LEU A 24 -14.85 15.08 10.23
CA LEU A 24 -13.72 14.91 9.34
C LEU A 24 -13.83 13.55 8.61
N PRO A 25 -13.47 13.47 7.33
CA PRO A 25 -13.50 12.21 6.60
C PRO A 25 -12.72 11.14 7.37
N LYS A 26 -13.41 10.06 7.78
CA LYS A 26 -12.73 8.92 8.40
C LYS A 26 -11.72 8.37 7.40
N HIS A 27 -10.48 8.17 7.83
CA HIS A 27 -9.41 7.68 6.98
C HIS A 27 -9.68 6.23 6.52
N LEU A 28 -10.41 6.05 5.42
CA LEU A 28 -10.58 4.77 4.71
C LEU A 28 -9.25 4.13 4.30
N PHE A 29 -8.16 4.89 4.38
CA PHE A 29 -6.79 4.47 4.10
C PHE A 29 -6.31 3.29 4.96
N GLN A 30 -6.69 3.22 6.24
CA GLN A 30 -6.18 2.20 7.15
C GLN A 30 -6.67 0.79 6.80
N ALA A 31 -7.94 0.66 6.43
CA ALA A 31 -8.52 -0.62 6.02
C ALA A 31 -7.81 -1.18 4.78
N THR A 32 -7.60 -0.35 3.76
CA THR A 32 -6.93 -0.78 2.52
C THR A 32 -5.45 -1.15 2.72
N GLN A 33 -4.77 -0.53 3.69
CA GLN A 33 -3.38 -0.87 3.99
C GLN A 33 -3.27 -2.24 4.68
N ALA A 34 -4.21 -2.58 5.57
CA ALA A 34 -4.23 -3.89 6.22
C ALA A 34 -4.46 -5.02 5.19
N GLU A 35 -5.36 -4.81 4.23
CA GLU A 35 -5.56 -5.73 3.10
C GLU A 35 -4.29 -5.90 2.26
N ALA A 36 -3.59 -4.80 1.97
CA ALA A 36 -2.33 -4.83 1.24
C ALA A 36 -1.21 -5.56 2.01
N ASP A 37 -1.12 -5.33 3.32
CA ASP A 37 -0.15 -5.98 4.19
C ASP A 37 -0.43 -7.49 4.28
N ALA A 38 -1.70 -7.89 4.41
CA ALA A 38 -2.11 -9.30 4.44
C ALA A 38 -1.80 -10.01 3.12
N LEU A 39 -2.17 -9.41 1.97
CA LEU A 39 -1.90 -9.98 0.66
C LEU A 39 -0.40 -10.18 0.42
N VAL A 40 0.42 -9.17 0.76
CA VAL A 40 1.87 -9.28 0.58
C VAL A 40 2.47 -10.28 1.56
N ALA A 41 1.98 -10.35 2.81
CA ALA A 41 2.42 -11.36 3.77
C ALA A 41 2.18 -12.77 3.27
N GLU A 42 0.95 -13.09 2.84
CA GLU A 42 0.61 -14.39 2.26
C GLU A 42 1.46 -14.70 1.01
N THR A 43 1.70 -13.69 0.18
CA THR A 43 2.55 -13.84 -1.00
C THR A 43 3.99 -14.21 -0.64
N VAL A 44 4.60 -13.56 0.35
CA VAL A 44 6.03 -13.77 0.67
C VAL A 44 6.27 -14.95 1.62
N ASP A 45 5.21 -15.49 2.23
CA ASP A 45 5.27 -16.76 2.96
C ASP A 45 5.54 -17.93 2.00
N ASP A 46 5.08 -17.85 0.75
CA ASP A 46 5.45 -18.75 -0.33
C ASP A 46 6.90 -18.52 -0.79
N GLU A 47 7.73 -19.57 -0.71
CA GLU A 47 9.14 -19.52 -1.08
C GLU A 47 9.38 -19.10 -2.54
N ARG A 48 8.41 -19.34 -3.43
CA ARG A 48 8.50 -18.94 -4.85
C ARG A 48 8.56 -17.43 -5.02
N PHE A 49 7.93 -16.66 -4.12
CA PHE A 49 7.79 -15.22 -4.23
C PHE A 49 8.50 -14.44 -3.14
N ARG A 50 9.00 -15.12 -2.09
CA ARG A 50 9.84 -14.51 -1.05
C ARG A 50 10.97 -13.67 -1.68
N PRO A 51 11.15 -12.41 -1.25
CA PRO A 51 12.23 -11.58 -1.76
C PRO A 51 13.59 -12.22 -1.50
N LEU A 52 14.47 -12.20 -2.50
CA LEU A 52 15.79 -12.80 -2.42
C LEU A 52 16.87 -11.70 -2.44
N PRO A 53 17.79 -11.65 -1.45
CA PRO A 53 18.79 -10.58 -1.34
C PRO A 53 19.73 -10.44 -2.53
N ASP A 54 20.02 -11.55 -3.20
CA ASP A 54 20.95 -11.63 -4.32
C ASP A 54 20.29 -11.28 -5.66
N LEU A 55 18.97 -11.13 -5.72
CA LEU A 55 18.24 -10.76 -6.94
C LEU A 55 18.21 -9.23 -7.17
N PRO A 56 18.21 -8.80 -8.44
CA PRO A 56 17.96 -7.40 -8.77
C PRO A 56 16.62 -6.93 -8.20
N PRO A 57 16.50 -5.65 -7.79
CA PRO A 57 15.26 -5.09 -7.24
C PRO A 57 14.06 -5.30 -8.16
N ALA A 58 14.28 -5.17 -9.48
CA ALA A 58 13.25 -5.38 -10.48
C ALA A 58 12.73 -6.83 -10.48
N SER A 59 13.62 -7.83 -10.38
CA SER A 59 13.22 -9.24 -10.33
C SER A 59 12.39 -9.52 -9.08
N ASN A 60 12.82 -9.04 -7.91
CA ASN A 60 12.01 -9.20 -6.68
C ASN A 60 10.64 -8.53 -6.80
N ALA A 61 10.59 -7.32 -7.36
CA ALA A 61 9.32 -6.63 -7.56
C ALA A 61 8.37 -7.41 -8.46
N VAL A 62 8.82 -7.88 -9.62
CA VAL A 62 7.99 -8.65 -10.55
C VAL A 62 7.55 -9.97 -9.92
N ARG A 63 8.46 -10.69 -9.24
CA ARG A 63 8.12 -11.94 -8.52
C ARG A 63 7.00 -11.73 -7.53
N ILE A 64 7.08 -10.70 -6.69
CA ILE A 64 6.07 -10.43 -5.67
C ILE A 64 4.76 -9.95 -6.32
N ILE A 65 4.81 -9.11 -7.36
CA ILE A 65 3.59 -8.68 -8.08
C ILE A 65 2.85 -9.88 -8.69
N VAL A 66 3.58 -10.80 -9.34
CA VAL A 66 3.03 -12.05 -9.88
C VAL A 66 2.49 -12.93 -8.76
N GLY A 67 3.20 -13.02 -7.63
CA GLY A 67 2.73 -13.73 -6.45
C GLY A 67 1.43 -13.15 -5.87
N CYS A 68 1.30 -11.83 -5.80
CA CYS A 68 0.07 -11.18 -5.38
C CYS A 68 -1.10 -11.51 -6.33
N TRP A 69 -0.86 -11.57 -7.64
CA TRP A 69 -1.86 -12.04 -8.59
C TRP A 69 -2.18 -13.52 -8.40
N TYR A 70 -1.18 -14.36 -8.17
CA TYR A 70 -1.38 -15.79 -7.93
C TYR A 70 -2.25 -16.05 -6.69
N VAL A 71 -2.05 -15.28 -5.62
CA VAL A 71 -2.85 -15.37 -4.38
C VAL A 71 -4.26 -14.79 -4.56
N SER A 72 -4.38 -13.60 -5.17
CA SER A 72 -5.65 -12.85 -5.21
C SER A 72 -6.48 -13.05 -6.48
N GLY A 73 -5.93 -13.68 -7.51
CA GLY A 73 -6.51 -13.79 -8.84
C GLY A 73 -6.56 -12.47 -9.64
N THR A 74 -5.97 -11.38 -9.15
CA THR A 74 -6.04 -10.07 -9.82
C THR A 74 -4.76 -9.26 -9.72
N ILE A 75 -4.45 -8.51 -10.79
CA ILE A 75 -3.42 -7.47 -10.77
C ILE A 75 -3.96 -6.17 -10.16
N GLY A 76 -5.25 -6.08 -9.84
CA GLY A 76 -5.94 -4.99 -9.13
C GLY A 76 -5.51 -4.79 -7.68
N LEU A 77 -4.21 -4.61 -7.41
CA LEU A 77 -3.66 -4.62 -6.05
C LEU A 77 -4.24 -3.50 -5.15
N PRO A 78 -4.55 -3.81 -3.87
CA PRO A 78 -5.17 -2.88 -2.94
C PRO A 78 -4.26 -1.69 -2.63
N ARG A 79 -4.86 -0.53 -2.31
CA ARG A 79 -4.11 0.68 -1.97
C ARG A 79 -3.18 0.40 -0.78
N GLY A 80 -1.89 0.72 -0.95
CA GLY A 80 -0.87 0.48 0.08
C GLY A 80 0.14 -0.62 -0.28
N TRP A 81 -0.16 -1.44 -1.30
CA TRP A 81 0.67 -2.57 -1.74
C TRP A 81 2.15 -2.20 -1.99
N VAL A 82 2.40 -1.00 -2.54
CA VAL A 82 3.77 -0.52 -2.80
C VAL A 82 4.59 -0.47 -1.51
N ARG A 83 4.01 0.08 -0.44
CA ARG A 83 4.66 0.16 0.87
C ARG A 83 4.88 -1.25 1.41
N SER A 84 3.87 -2.10 1.33
CA SER A 84 3.92 -3.49 1.83
C SER A 84 5.05 -4.28 1.16
N ILE A 85 5.21 -4.18 -0.16
CA ILE A 85 6.32 -4.81 -0.89
C ILE A 85 7.68 -4.26 -0.44
N MET A 86 7.82 -2.94 -0.32
CA MET A 86 9.09 -2.33 0.11
C MET A 86 9.48 -2.79 1.53
N VAL A 87 8.50 -2.90 2.43
CA VAL A 87 8.69 -3.42 3.79
C VAL A 87 9.08 -4.89 3.76
N ALA A 88 8.41 -5.72 2.96
CA ALA A 88 8.72 -7.14 2.82
C ALA A 88 10.15 -7.38 2.30
N CYS A 89 10.57 -6.64 1.25
CA CYS A 89 11.94 -6.70 0.75
C CYS A 89 12.95 -6.28 1.83
N ARG A 90 12.68 -5.19 2.56
CA ARG A 90 13.55 -4.73 3.64
C ARG A 90 13.67 -5.76 4.76
N ALA A 91 12.57 -6.40 5.15
CA ALA A 91 12.55 -7.45 6.15
C ALA A 91 13.38 -8.68 5.73
N ALA A 92 13.37 -9.01 4.44
CA ALA A 92 14.18 -10.08 3.86
C ALA A 92 15.65 -9.69 3.59
N GLY A 93 16.07 -8.44 3.88
CA GLY A 93 17.40 -7.95 3.53
C GLY A 93 17.63 -7.76 2.03
N ALA A 94 16.56 -7.71 1.23
CA ALA A 94 16.60 -7.53 -0.21
C ALA A 94 16.44 -6.06 -0.61
N SER A 95 17.09 -5.68 -1.70
CA SER A 95 16.92 -4.36 -2.30
C SER A 95 15.53 -4.24 -2.94
N HIS A 96 14.86 -3.10 -2.74
CA HIS A 96 13.55 -2.82 -3.34
C HIS A 96 13.62 -1.66 -4.34
N PRO A 97 12.83 -1.67 -5.44
CA PRO A 97 12.68 -0.50 -6.29
C PRO A 97 11.98 0.64 -5.54
N ASN A 98 12.02 1.84 -6.14
CA ASN A 98 11.19 2.94 -5.66
C ASN A 98 9.72 2.74 -6.09
N ALA A 99 8.84 3.55 -5.51
CA ALA A 99 7.40 3.49 -5.75
C ALA A 99 6.98 3.69 -7.22
N LYS A 100 7.72 4.51 -7.98
CA LYS A 100 7.45 4.73 -9.41
C LYS A 100 7.73 3.46 -10.21
N CYS A 101 8.88 2.83 -9.97
CA CYS A 101 9.25 1.57 -10.61
C CYS A 101 8.25 0.46 -10.29
N LEU A 102 7.85 0.30 -9.03
CA LEU A 102 6.86 -0.71 -8.63
C LEU A 102 5.55 -0.56 -9.41
N ARG A 103 4.96 0.64 -9.44
CA ARG A 103 3.73 0.90 -10.20
C ARG A 103 3.90 0.63 -11.70
N TRP A 104 5.05 1.01 -12.27
CA TRP A 104 5.36 0.72 -13.67
C TRP A 104 5.44 -0.78 -13.93
N TYR A 105 6.14 -1.55 -13.08
CA TYR A 105 6.21 -3.01 -13.21
C TYR A 105 4.81 -3.63 -13.14
N ARG A 106 3.97 -3.22 -12.19
CA ARG A 106 2.60 -3.73 -12.07
C ARG A 106 1.76 -3.42 -13.32
N SER A 107 1.87 -2.21 -13.89
CA SER A 107 1.22 -1.88 -15.16
C SER A 107 1.74 -2.77 -16.29
N LYS A 108 3.06 -2.94 -16.40
CA LYS A 108 3.65 -3.78 -17.43
C LYS A 108 3.31 -5.26 -17.29
N VAL A 109 3.18 -5.78 -16.07
CA VAL A 109 2.69 -7.14 -15.84
C VAL A 109 1.23 -7.27 -16.29
N ALA A 110 0.41 -6.23 -16.15
CA ALA A 110 -0.96 -6.25 -16.68
C ALA A 110 -1.00 -6.19 -18.21
N ASP A 111 -0.17 -5.33 -18.82
CA ASP A 111 -0.28 -5.00 -20.25
C ASP A 111 0.54 -5.92 -21.17
N SER A 112 1.67 -6.44 -20.69
CA SER A 112 2.58 -7.34 -21.43
C SER A 112 3.43 -8.18 -20.47
N PRO A 113 2.83 -9.15 -19.76
CA PRO A 113 3.55 -10.07 -18.88
C PRO A 113 4.81 -10.67 -19.51
N SER A 114 4.73 -11.02 -20.80
CA SER A 114 5.83 -11.59 -21.58
C SER A 114 7.12 -10.77 -21.58
N TYR A 115 7.04 -9.45 -21.35
CA TYR A 115 8.21 -8.56 -21.22
C TYR A 115 9.21 -9.03 -20.15
N PHE A 116 8.73 -9.73 -19.11
CA PHE A 116 9.55 -10.15 -17.97
C PHE A 116 10.04 -11.62 -18.04
N MET A 117 9.75 -12.38 -19.10
CA MET A 117 10.10 -13.81 -19.19
C MET A 117 11.61 -14.11 -19.06
N GLY A 118 12.45 -13.16 -19.47
CA GLY A 118 13.91 -13.25 -19.37
C GLY A 118 14.48 -12.94 -17.99
N MET A 119 13.67 -12.44 -17.05
CA MET A 119 14.16 -12.03 -15.74
C MET A 119 14.48 -13.22 -14.85
N ARG A 120 15.63 -13.16 -14.18
CA ARG A 120 16.04 -14.18 -13.22
C ARG A 120 15.01 -14.32 -12.08
N GLY A 121 14.60 -15.56 -11.83
CA GLY A 121 13.73 -15.95 -10.72
C GLY A 121 12.25 -15.62 -10.89
N VAL A 122 11.83 -15.02 -12.01
CA VAL A 122 10.41 -14.76 -12.29
C VAL A 122 9.77 -16.03 -12.84
N PRO A 123 8.65 -16.53 -12.27
CA PRO A 123 7.99 -17.75 -12.74
C PRO A 123 7.33 -17.52 -14.10
N ARG A 124 7.86 -18.18 -15.13
CA ARG A 124 7.48 -17.94 -16.53
C ARG A 124 6.09 -18.44 -16.83
N GLU A 125 5.72 -19.56 -16.23
CA GLU A 125 4.44 -20.23 -16.39
C GLU A 125 3.31 -19.30 -15.88
N LEU A 126 3.55 -18.59 -14.78
CA LEU A 126 2.57 -17.65 -14.24
C LEU A 126 2.46 -16.38 -15.09
N LEU A 127 3.55 -15.89 -15.69
CA LEU A 127 3.46 -14.79 -16.66
C LEU A 127 2.63 -15.18 -17.88
N GLN A 128 2.79 -16.41 -18.39
CA GLN A 128 1.99 -16.94 -19.50
C GLN A 128 0.52 -17.05 -19.11
N GLN A 129 0.22 -17.50 -17.89
CA GLN A 129 -1.15 -17.58 -17.41
C GLN A 129 -1.79 -16.19 -17.28
N ILE A 130 -1.08 -15.20 -16.75
CA ILE A 130 -1.58 -13.82 -16.68
C ILE A 130 -1.93 -13.30 -18.08
N GLU A 131 -1.08 -13.56 -19.08
CA GLU A 131 -1.32 -13.14 -20.46
C GLU A 131 -2.63 -13.73 -21.02
N GLN A 132 -2.91 -15.01 -20.71
CA GLN A 132 -4.13 -15.69 -21.13
C GLN A 132 -5.39 -15.17 -20.41
N ASP A 133 -5.27 -14.83 -19.12
CA ASP A 133 -6.39 -14.38 -18.31
C ASP A 133 -6.82 -12.93 -18.63
N VAL A 134 -5.97 -12.15 -19.31
CA VAL A 134 -6.27 -10.76 -19.74
C VAL A 134 -7.11 -10.71 -21.02
N GLU A 135 -7.22 -11.79 -21.79
CA GLU A 135 -7.93 -11.84 -23.08
C GLU A 135 -9.46 -12.12 -23.00
N VAL A 136 -10.11 -11.95 -21.84
CA VAL A 136 -11.57 -12.21 -21.64
C VAL A 136 -12.40 -10.93 -21.56
#